data_AF-A0A1I7X0U6-F1
#
_entry.id   AF-A0A1I7X0U6-F1
#
_cell.length_a   1.000
_cell.length_b   1.000
_cell.length_c   1.000
_cell.angle_alpha   90.00
_cell.angle_beta   90.00
_cell.angle_gamma   90.00
#
_symmetry.space_group_name_H-M   'P 1'
#
loop_
_entity.id
_entity.type
_entity.pdbx_description
1 polymer ?
#
loop_
_entity_poly.entity_id
_entity_poly.type
_entity_poly.pdbx_seq_one_letter_code
_entity_poly.pdbx_strand_id
1 'polypeptide(L)'
;MTEVQIATVSQQVLRSIEFLHERRVIHRWYPILDCFRGMLNLIALRFQMIPNFFPVIARQAYDTRADIWSFGIMLIEMVEGEPPFFNEQPFQAMKRIRDEPAPKFSSNANVSPELAHMLSRCLVKDSEQRASATELLQHPFIKKAIHPSCICSLIQHH
;
A
#
# COMPACT_ATOMS: atom_id res chain seq x y z
N MET A 1 14.56 -2.44 -4.90
CA MET A 1 13.93 -3.27 -5.96
C MET A 1 13.98 -2.52 -7.29
N THR A 2 13.94 -3.20 -8.43
CA THR A 2 13.81 -2.53 -9.74
C THR A 2 12.36 -2.17 -10.03
N GLU A 3 12.09 -1.18 -10.89
CA GLU A 3 10.71 -0.82 -11.25
C GLU A 3 9.91 -1.98 -11.85
N VAL A 4 10.56 -2.88 -12.58
CA VAL A 4 9.92 -4.08 -13.15
C VAL A 4 9.44 -5.02 -12.04
N GLN A 5 10.26 -5.20 -10.99
CA GLN A 5 9.86 -5.98 -9.82
C GLN A 5 8.71 -5.29 -9.07
N ILE A 6 8.79 -3.97 -8.88
CA ILE A 6 7.73 -3.16 -8.25
C ILE A 6 6.42 -3.27 -9.04
N ALA A 7 6.46 -3.13 -10.36
CA ALA A 7 5.29 -3.29 -11.24
C ALA A 7 4.69 -4.69 -11.14
N THR A 8 5.54 -5.72 -11.06
CA THR A 8 5.10 -7.11 -10.95
C THR A 8 4.41 -7.39 -9.61
N VAL A 9 5.00 -6.95 -8.49
CA VAL A 9 4.37 -7.03 -7.16
C VAL A 9 3.05 -6.25 -7.15
N SER A 10 3.08 -5.03 -7.68
CA SER A 10 1.92 -4.16 -7.75
C SER A 10 0.75 -4.78 -8.52
N GLN A 11 1.04 -5.45 -9.64
CA GLN A 11 0.03 -6.14 -10.43
C GLN A 11 -0.64 -7.28 -9.64
N GLN A 12 0.14 -8.08 -8.89
CA GLN A 12 -0.41 -9.17 -8.09
C GLN A 12 -1.31 -8.63 -6.97
N VAL A 13 -0.82 -7.61 -6.25
CA VAL A 13 -1.58 -6.98 -5.14
C VAL A 13 -2.87 -6.36 -5.65
N LEU A 14 -2.82 -5.59 -6.74
CA LEU A 14 -4.01 -4.94 -7.28
C LEU A 14 -5.05 -5.94 -7.81
N ARG A 15 -4.64 -7.06 -8.41
CA ARG A 15 -5.58 -8.13 -8.81
C ARG A 15 -6.26 -8.76 -7.60
N SER A 16 -5.52 -8.97 -6.51
CA SER A 16 -6.10 -9.45 -5.26
C SER A 16 -7.10 -8.45 -4.67
N ILE A 17 -6.76 -7.15 -4.68
CA ILE A 17 -7.66 -6.09 -4.21
C ILE A 17 -8.92 -6.02 -5.07
N GLU A 18 -8.79 -6.02 -6.40
CA GLU A 18 -9.92 -6.02 -7.34
C GLU A 18 -10.86 -7.21 -7.08
N PHE A 19 -10.32 -8.42 -7.00
CA PHE A 19 -11.09 -9.63 -6.73
C PHE A 19 -11.89 -9.57 -5.41
N LEU A 20 -11.29 -8.99 -4.36
CA LEU A 20 -11.94 -8.83 -3.06
C LEU A 20 -13.04 -7.76 -3.10
N HIS A 21 -12.79 -6.65 -3.80
CA HIS A 21 -13.75 -5.56 -3.99
C HIS A 21 -14.99 -6.04 -4.76
N GLU A 22 -14.81 -6.83 -5.82
CA GLU A 22 -15.90 -7.41 -6.61
C GLU A 22 -16.81 -8.34 -5.79
N ARG A 23 -16.23 -9.11 -4.87
CA ARG A 23 -16.97 -10.07 -4.05
C ARG A 23 -17.65 -9.45 -2.83
N ARG A 24 -17.51 -8.13 -2.62
CA ARG A 24 -17.91 -7.44 -1.39
C ARG A 24 -17.38 -8.12 -0.12
N VAL A 25 -16.29 -8.88 -0.24
CA VAL A 25 -15.54 -9.42 0.89
C VAL A 25 -14.63 -8.28 1.33
N ILE A 26 -15.26 -7.36 2.05
CA ILE A 26 -14.65 -6.15 2.55
C ILE A 26 -13.74 -6.55 3.71
N HIS A 27 -12.49 -6.11 3.62
CA HIS A 27 -11.50 -6.28 4.67
C HIS A 27 -11.95 -5.56 5.94
N ARG A 28 -12.63 -6.28 6.84
CA ARG A 28 -12.76 -5.86 8.24
C ARG A 28 -11.35 -5.86 8.79
N TRP A 29 -10.91 -4.74 9.38
CA TRP A 29 -9.59 -4.60 9.99
C TRP A 29 -9.16 -5.88 10.72
N TYR A 30 -8.05 -6.45 10.24
CA TYR A 30 -7.48 -7.81 10.43
C TYR A 30 -8.13 -8.93 9.57
N PRO A 31 -7.55 -9.37 8.43
CA PRO A 31 -6.13 -9.70 8.23
C PRO A 31 -5.56 -9.35 6.83
N ILE A 32 -4.92 -8.18 6.66
CA ILE A 32 -3.89 -7.97 5.62
C ILE A 32 -2.54 -8.42 6.22
N LEU A 33 -2.53 -8.69 7.54
CA LEU A 33 -1.48 -9.35 8.32
C LEU A 33 -1.06 -10.75 7.85
N ASP A 34 -1.87 -11.51 7.11
CA ASP A 34 -1.42 -12.85 6.67
C ASP A 34 -0.60 -12.83 5.37
N CYS A 35 -0.78 -11.83 4.49
CA CYS A 35 0.16 -11.59 3.38
C CYS A 35 1.39 -10.79 3.87
N PHE A 36 1.21 -10.01 4.94
CA PHE A 36 2.30 -9.30 5.64
C PHE A 36 3.18 -10.19 6.54
N ARG A 37 2.83 -11.46 6.78
CA ARG A 37 3.60 -12.36 7.67
C ARG A 37 4.97 -12.74 7.13
N GLY A 38 5.21 -12.59 5.83
CA GLY A 38 6.52 -12.81 5.21
C GLY A 38 7.44 -11.59 5.21
N MET A 39 6.89 -10.38 5.10
CA MET A 39 7.67 -9.17 4.82
C MET A 39 7.81 -8.20 6.02
N LEU A 40 6.90 -8.26 7.01
CA LEU A 40 6.91 -7.40 8.21
C LEU A 40 7.48 -8.03 9.50
N ASN A 41 8.29 -9.09 9.42
CA ASN A 41 9.03 -9.56 10.60
C ASN A 41 10.06 -8.54 11.12
N LEU A 42 10.35 -7.46 10.37
CA LEU A 42 11.31 -6.42 10.78
C LEU A 42 10.70 -5.23 11.53
N ILE A 43 9.38 -4.99 11.43
CA ILE A 43 8.75 -3.79 12.02
C ILE A 43 7.73 -4.15 13.12
N ALA A 44 7.05 -5.30 13.02
CA ALA A 44 6.06 -5.71 14.02
C ALA A 44 6.66 -6.28 15.32
N LEU A 45 7.91 -6.77 15.31
CA LEU A 45 8.53 -7.34 16.51
C LEU A 45 8.96 -6.30 17.55
N ARG A 46 8.84 -4.99 17.26
CA ARG A 46 9.32 -3.92 18.15
C ARG A 46 8.23 -3.13 18.88
N PHE A 47 6.95 -3.39 18.62
CA PHE A 47 5.85 -2.68 19.27
C PHE A 47 4.75 -3.65 19.73
N GLN A 48 5.00 -4.34 20.85
CA GLN A 48 3.92 -4.90 21.66
C GLN A 48 3.03 -3.74 22.15
N MET A 49 1.71 -3.78 21.83
CA MET A 49 0.55 -3.17 22.55
C MET A 49 -0.59 -2.75 21.58
N ILE A 50 -1.91 -2.88 21.82
CA ILE A 50 -2.74 -3.13 23.02
C ILE A 50 -4.08 -3.80 22.62
N PRO A 51 -4.58 -4.80 23.38
CA PRO A 51 -5.99 -5.20 23.35
C PRO A 51 -6.82 -4.20 24.17
N ASN A 52 -8.00 -3.78 23.68
CA ASN A 52 -9.02 -2.94 24.38
C ASN A 52 -9.17 -1.47 23.96
N PHE A 53 -9.00 -1.12 22.69
CA PHE A 53 -9.47 0.18 22.19
C PHE A 53 -10.26 0.01 20.88
N PHE A 54 -11.52 -0.41 20.99
CA PHE A 54 -12.62 0.11 20.16
C PHE A 54 -13.96 -0.52 20.62
N PRO A 55 -14.80 0.20 21.38
CA PRO A 55 -16.21 -0.16 21.47
C PRO A 55 -16.88 0.22 20.14
N VAL A 56 -17.70 -0.68 19.60
CA VAL A 56 -18.84 -0.44 18.71
C VAL A 56 -18.91 0.97 18.09
N ILE A 57 -18.33 1.17 16.91
CA ILE A 57 -18.63 2.34 16.07
C ILE A 57 -19.08 1.87 14.68
N ALA A 58 -20.38 2.10 14.47
CA ALA A 58 -21.08 2.43 13.23
C ALA A 58 -20.99 1.52 12.00
N ARG A 59 -22.18 1.09 11.57
CA ARG A 59 -22.54 0.58 10.24
C ARG A 59 -22.36 1.65 9.13
N GLN A 60 -21.15 2.16 8.90
CA GLN A 60 -20.86 2.97 7.71
C GLN A 60 -20.42 2.07 6.55
N ALA A 61 -20.92 2.36 5.35
CA ALA A 61 -20.49 1.70 4.13
C ALA A 61 -18.97 1.86 4.00
N TYR A 62 -18.25 0.74 4.06
CA TYR A 62 -16.79 0.73 3.99
C TYR A 62 -16.34 1.15 2.59
N ASP A 63 -15.35 2.02 2.57
CA ASP A 63 -14.79 2.58 1.35
C ASP A 63 -13.64 1.70 0.85
N THR A 64 -13.88 0.94 -0.22
CA THR A 64 -12.89 0.11 -0.90
C THR A 64 -11.64 0.90 -1.33
N ARG A 65 -11.76 2.22 -1.43
CA ARG A 65 -10.66 3.13 -1.76
C ARG A 65 -9.62 3.22 -0.64
N ALA A 66 -9.94 2.83 0.60
CA ALA A 66 -8.96 2.77 1.69
C ALA A 66 -7.81 1.79 1.37
N ASP A 67 -8.11 0.65 0.74
CA ASP A 67 -7.11 -0.34 0.35
C ASP A 67 -6.13 0.22 -0.69
N ILE A 68 -6.61 1.12 -1.56
CA ILE A 68 -5.78 1.80 -2.56
C ILE A 68 -4.81 2.81 -1.93
N TRP A 69 -5.21 3.46 -0.84
CA TRP A 69 -4.29 4.31 -0.08
C TRP A 69 -3.15 3.48 0.51
N SER A 70 -3.49 2.37 1.17
CA SER A 70 -2.50 1.45 1.74
C SER A 70 -1.55 0.90 0.68
N PHE A 71 -2.06 0.56 -0.50
CA PHE A 71 -1.25 0.20 -1.65
C PHE A 71 -0.28 1.33 -2.08
N GLY A 72 -0.71 2.59 -2.06
CA GLY A 72 0.15 3.74 -2.31
C GLY A 72 1.28 3.90 -1.28
N ILE A 73 1.00 3.63 0.00
CA ILE A 73 2.03 3.62 1.04
C ILE A 73 3.06 2.50 0.81
N MET A 74 2.57 1.31 0.43
CA MET A 74 3.44 0.18 0.05
C MET A 74 4.33 0.50 -1.16
N LEU A 75 3.84 1.27 -2.14
CA LEU A 75 4.67 1.75 -3.26
C LEU A 75 5.84 2.61 -2.78
N ILE A 76 5.62 3.51 -1.80
CA ILE A 76 6.70 4.30 -1.19
C ILE A 76 7.70 3.39 -0.50
N GLU A 77 7.23 2.45 0.32
CA GLU A 77 8.10 1.50 1.03
C GLU A 77 8.94 0.65 0.06
N MET A 78 8.39 0.17 -1.06
CA MET A 78 9.16 -0.60 -2.04
C MET A 78 10.25 0.22 -2.76
N VAL A 79 10.07 1.54 -2.85
CA VAL A 79 11.02 2.46 -3.49
C VAL A 79 12.06 2.95 -2.49
N GLU A 80 11.64 3.37 -1.30
CA GLU A 80 12.46 4.07 -0.32
C GLU A 80 12.96 3.15 0.80
N GLY A 81 12.41 1.93 0.91
CA GLY A 81 12.75 0.94 1.94
C GLY A 81 11.99 1.12 3.25
N GLU A 82 11.34 2.27 3.46
CA GLU A 82 10.54 2.57 4.64
C GLU A 82 9.26 3.32 4.28
N PRO A 83 8.17 3.15 5.04
CA PRO A 83 6.96 3.93 4.85
C PRO A 83 7.17 5.41 5.28
N PRO A 84 6.34 6.34 4.80
CA PRO A 84 6.43 7.73 5.25
C PRO A 84 6.19 7.82 6.77
N PHE A 85 6.94 8.70 7.42
CA PHE A 85 6.89 8.92 8.88
C PHE A 85 7.29 7.71 9.72
N PHE A 86 8.08 6.78 9.18
CA PHE A 86 8.54 5.57 9.88
C PHE A 86 9.18 5.85 11.25
N ASN A 87 9.95 6.95 11.36
CA ASN A 87 10.65 7.34 12.58
C ASN A 87 9.77 8.11 13.59
N GLU A 88 8.49 8.34 13.30
CA GLU A 88 7.58 9.08 14.16
C GLU A 88 6.76 8.18 15.09
N GLN A 89 6.28 8.77 16.18
CA GLN A 89 5.31 8.10 17.05
C GLN A 89 3.99 7.86 16.29
N PRO A 90 3.33 6.69 16.45
CA PRO A 90 2.16 6.32 15.65
C PRO A 90 1.05 7.39 15.61
N PHE A 91 0.78 8.04 16.75
CA PHE A 91 -0.20 9.11 16.83
C PHE A 91 0.19 10.36 16.00
N GLN A 92 1.47 10.71 16.00
CA GLN A 92 1.96 11.85 15.21
C GLN A 92 1.93 11.53 13.72
N ALA A 93 2.37 10.33 13.33
CA ALA A 93 2.27 9.87 11.94
C ALA A 93 0.82 9.91 11.42
N MET A 94 -0.16 9.43 12.22
CA MET A 94 -1.58 9.53 11.87
C MET A 94 -2.05 10.97 11.70
N LYS A 95 -1.63 11.86 12.60
CA LYS A 95 -1.97 13.29 12.53
C LYS A 95 -1.41 13.92 11.25
N ARG A 96 -0.16 13.64 10.90
CA ARG A 96 0.47 14.13 9.67
C ARG A 96 -0.22 13.57 8.42
N ILE A 97 -0.52 12.27 8.41
CA ILE A 97 -1.28 11.63 7.33
C ILE A 97 -2.64 12.28 7.14
N ARG A 98 -3.29 12.81 8.18
CA ARG A 98 -4.56 13.54 8.07
C ARG A 98 -4.36 14.98 7.62
N ASP A 99 -3.46 15.71 8.26
CA ASP A 99 -3.38 17.17 8.21
C ASP A 99 -2.44 17.69 7.09
N GLU A 100 -1.41 16.92 6.71
CA GLU A 100 -0.44 17.29 5.68
C GLU A 100 -0.88 16.86 4.28
N PRO A 101 -0.30 17.44 3.20
CA PRO A 101 -0.48 16.93 1.85
C PRO A 101 -0.13 15.44 1.74
N ALA A 102 -0.73 14.77 0.75
CA ALA A 102 -0.45 13.37 0.51
C ALA A 102 1.06 13.11 0.32
N PRO A 103 1.62 12.05 0.93
CA PRO A 103 3.01 11.69 0.76
C PRO A 103 3.38 11.52 -0.72
N LYS A 104 4.60 11.91 -1.06
CA LYS A 104 5.19 11.71 -2.38
C LYS A 104 6.54 11.03 -2.20
N PHE A 105 7.06 10.44 -3.26
CA PHE A 105 8.47 10.04 -3.28
C PHE A 105 9.36 11.25 -2.98
N SER A 106 10.42 11.01 -2.21
CA SER A 106 11.49 11.97 -1.96
C SER A 106 12.13 12.42 -3.26
N SER A 107 12.67 13.65 -3.28
CA SER A 107 13.35 14.20 -4.45
C SER A 107 14.58 13.39 -4.89
N ASN A 108 15.10 12.55 -4.00
CA ASN A 108 16.28 11.73 -4.23
C ASN A 108 15.91 10.33 -4.77
N ALA A 109 14.63 9.97 -4.78
CA ALA A 109 14.16 8.70 -5.30
C ALA A 109 14.29 8.69 -6.83
N ASN A 110 15.01 7.69 -7.35
CA ASN A 110 15.12 7.48 -8.79
C ASN A 110 13.89 6.72 -9.30
N VAL A 111 12.79 7.44 -9.52
CA VAL A 111 11.51 6.91 -10.00
C VAL A 111 11.15 7.46 -11.37
N SER A 112 10.56 6.61 -12.20
CA SER A 112 10.03 7.02 -13.49
C SER A 112 8.79 7.92 -13.33
N PRO A 113 8.50 8.77 -14.33
CA PRO A 113 7.26 9.54 -14.36
C PRO A 113 6.01 8.66 -14.27
N GLU A 114 6.04 7.43 -14.81
CA GLU A 114 4.89 6.53 -14.71
C GLU A 114 4.67 6.03 -13.29
N LEU A 115 5.74 5.70 -12.54
CA LEU A 115 5.62 5.29 -11.15
C LEU A 115 5.14 6.43 -10.26
N ALA A 116 5.70 7.63 -10.44
CA ALA A 116 5.26 8.84 -9.74
C ALA A 116 3.77 9.15 -10.03
N HIS A 117 3.34 9.02 -11.28
CA HIS A 117 1.94 9.20 -11.66
C HIS A 117 1.04 8.13 -11.04
N MET A 118 1.45 6.87 -11.02
CA MET A 118 0.71 5.80 -10.35
C MET A 118 0.52 6.10 -8.86
N LEU A 119 1.57 6.54 -8.16
CA LEU A 119 1.48 6.93 -6.75
C LEU A 119 0.47 8.06 -6.54
N SER A 120 0.49 9.08 -7.41
CA SER A 120 -0.43 10.21 -7.31
C SER A 120 -1.91 9.81 -7.45
N ARG A 121 -2.20 8.74 -8.21
CA ARG A 121 -3.54 8.17 -8.35
C ARG A 121 -3.97 7.34 -7.13
N CYS A 122 -3.01 6.82 -6.37
CA CYS A 122 -3.25 6.03 -5.16
C CYS A 122 -3.44 6.93 -3.93
N LEU A 123 -2.59 7.95 -3.77
CA LEU A 123 -2.57 8.83 -2.60
C LEU A 123 -3.37 10.11 -2.83
N VAL A 124 -4.66 9.95 -3.14
CA VAL A 124 -5.63 11.07 -3.21
C VAL A 124 -6.39 11.14 -1.90
N LYS A 125 -6.44 12.32 -1.28
CA LYS A 125 -7.11 12.54 0.02
C LYS A 125 -8.62 12.29 -0.07
N ASP A 126 -9.24 12.89 -1.07
CA ASP A 126 -10.62 12.61 -1.43
C ASP A 126 -10.73 11.18 -1.94
N SER A 127 -11.48 10.36 -1.24
CA SER A 127 -11.58 8.93 -1.56
C SER A 127 -12.43 8.67 -2.80
N GLU A 128 -13.39 9.53 -3.14
CA GLU A 128 -14.19 9.39 -4.35
C GLU A 128 -13.36 9.65 -5.62
N GLN A 129 -12.37 10.53 -5.51
CA GLN A 129 -11.43 10.86 -6.58
C GLN A 129 -10.23 9.90 -6.66
N ARG A 130 -10.01 9.08 -5.64
CA ARG A 130 -8.91 8.10 -5.59
C ARG A 130 -9.16 7.00 -6.61
N ALA A 131 -8.15 6.53 -7.33
CA ALA A 131 -8.34 5.47 -8.32
C ALA A 131 -8.79 4.14 -7.70
N SER A 132 -9.43 3.27 -8.48
CA SER A 132 -9.82 1.92 -8.07
C SER A 132 -8.73 0.93 -8.45
N ALA A 133 -8.80 -0.29 -7.90
CA ALA A 133 -7.90 -1.36 -8.31
C ALA A 133 -7.99 -1.63 -9.83
N THR A 134 -9.21 -1.67 -10.37
CA THR A 134 -9.47 -1.87 -11.80
C THR A 134 -8.85 -0.77 -12.66
N GLU A 135 -8.96 0.50 -12.24
CA GLU A 135 -8.33 1.62 -12.96
C GLU A 135 -6.80 1.54 -12.90
N LEU A 136 -6.25 1.18 -11.74
CA LEU A 136 -4.80 1.06 -11.55
C LEU A 136 -4.19 -0.14 -12.29
N LEU A 137 -4.93 -1.23 -12.46
CA LEU A 137 -4.49 -2.39 -13.25
C LEU A 137 -4.30 -2.05 -14.74
N GLN A 138 -5.01 -1.04 -15.25
CA GLN A 138 -4.87 -0.55 -16.62
C GLN A 138 -3.74 0.49 -16.76
N HIS A 139 -3.13 0.93 -15.67
CA HIS A 139 -2.12 1.97 -15.66
C HIS A 139 -0.85 1.55 -16.44
N PRO A 140 -0.22 2.45 -17.23
CA PRO A 140 0.98 2.12 -18.01
C PRO A 140 2.13 1.50 -17.22
N PHE A 141 2.31 1.90 -15.96
CA PHE A 141 3.32 1.31 -15.08
C PHE A 141 3.13 -0.20 -14.89
N ILE A 142 1.88 -0.68 -14.76
CA ILE A 142 1.57 -2.11 -14.58
C ILE A 142 1.91 -2.92 -15.82
N LYS A 143 1.96 -2.31 -17.02
CA LYS A 143 2.37 -2.99 -18.25
C LYS A 143 3.86 -3.36 -18.25
N LYS A 144 4.67 -2.77 -17.35
CA LYS A 144 6.08 -3.15 -17.14
C LYS A 144 6.21 -4.47 -16.35
N ALA A 145 5.13 -5.00 -15.77
CA ALA A 145 5.14 -6.24 -15.02
C ALA A 145 5.53 -7.43 -15.92
N ILE A 146 6.36 -8.32 -15.38
CA ILE A 146 6.79 -9.55 -16.06
C ILE A 146 6.38 -10.78 -15.24
N HIS A 147 6.85 -11.96 -15.62
CA HIS A 147 6.52 -13.19 -14.90
C HIS A 147 6.91 -13.10 -13.42
N PRO A 148 6.06 -13.54 -12.46
CA PRO A 148 6.31 -13.45 -11.02
C PRO A 148 7.63 -14.10 -10.55
N SER A 149 8.22 -14.96 -11.36
CA SER A 149 9.54 -15.56 -11.09
C SER A 149 10.65 -14.52 -10.90
N CYS A 150 10.52 -13.30 -11.44
CA CYS A 150 11.49 -12.23 -11.22
C CYS A 150 11.58 -11.79 -9.75
N ILE A 151 10.52 -12.01 -8.97
CA ILE A 151 10.43 -11.69 -7.55
C ILE A 151 11.06 -12.81 -6.69
N CYS A 152 11.20 -14.04 -7.21
CA CYS A 152 11.81 -15.14 -6.46
C CYS A 152 13.24 -14.81 -5.99
N SER A 153 13.99 -14.03 -6.77
CA SER A 153 15.32 -13.54 -6.39
C SER A 153 15.32 -12.65 -5.14
N LEU A 154 14.20 -11.99 -4.83
CA LEU A 154 14.05 -11.14 -3.64
C LEU A 154 13.75 -11.97 -2.38
N ILE A 155 13.18 -13.17 -2.54
CA ILE A 155 12.78 -14.04 -1.43
C ILE A 155 13.99 -14.84 -0.90
N GLN A 156 15.00 -15.09 -1.72
CA GLN A 156 16.13 -15.96 -1.37
C GLN A 156 17.24 -15.27 -0.54
N HIS A 157 17.14 -13.97 -0.29
CA HIS A 157 18.17 -13.18 0.42
C HIS A 157 17.82 -12.85 1.90
N HIS A 158 16.91 -13.61 2.52
CA HIS A 158 16.60 -13.52 3.95
C HIS A 158 16.87 -14.83 4.69
#